data_AF-A0A7Y8CI04-F1
#
_entry.id   AF-A0A7Y8CI04-F1
#
_cell.length_a   1.000
_cell.length_b   1.000
_cell.length_c   1.000
_cell.angle_alpha   90.00
_cell.angle_beta   90.00
_cell.angle_gamma   90.00
#
_symmetry.space_group_name_H-M   'P 1'
#
loop_
_entity.id
_entity.type
_entity.pdbx_description
1 polymer ?
#
loop_
_entity_poly.entity_id
_entity_poly.type
_entity_poly.pdbx_seq_one_letter_code
_entity_poly.pdbx_strand_id
1 'polypeptide(L)'
;MTQTAVPVQLAARIAKLAEPAPRRIIFNVCSSNELHIRRILANFKQSVRRIYGQQSYNTMWFRCKDGSITVAIAGTRAVIAHVELFLAHGRMSGLFESGVIVYEGMGVRSFEAHVGRQLRQYVTTQVSHSFGGTNP
;
A
#
# COMPACT_ATOMS: atom_id res chain seq x y z
N MET A 1 17.48 -17.83 20.45
CA MET A 1 17.79 -17.90 19.00
C MET A 1 16.79 -17.02 18.27
N THR A 2 17.22 -15.83 17.85
CA THR A 2 16.37 -14.81 17.21
C THR A 2 16.23 -15.15 15.74
N GLN A 3 15.11 -15.77 15.37
CA GLN A 3 14.83 -16.19 14.00
C GLN A 3 14.57 -14.95 13.12
N THR A 4 15.59 -14.56 12.36
CA THR A 4 15.59 -13.44 11.42
C THR A 4 14.84 -13.83 10.12
N ALA A 5 13.59 -14.27 10.23
CA ALA A 5 12.78 -14.69 9.08
C ALA A 5 12.04 -13.51 8.39
N VAL A 6 11.92 -12.37 9.08
CA VAL A 6 11.22 -11.16 8.59
C VAL A 6 11.94 -10.49 7.40
N PRO A 7 13.28 -10.36 7.34
CA PRO A 7 13.94 -9.63 6.27
C PRO A 7 13.83 -10.27 4.88
N VAL A 8 13.90 -11.60 4.79
CA VAL A 8 13.89 -12.32 3.49
C VAL A 8 12.50 -12.29 2.85
N GLN A 9 11.45 -12.55 3.64
CA GLN A 9 10.06 -12.44 3.15
C GLN A 9 9.70 -11.00 2.77
N LEU A 10 10.28 -10.02 3.47
CA LEU A 10 10.08 -8.61 3.21
C LEU A 10 10.77 -8.15 1.92
N ALA A 11 12.05 -8.48 1.74
CA ALA A 11 12.79 -8.20 0.51
C ALA A 11 12.10 -8.85 -0.70
N ALA A 12 11.61 -10.10 -0.55
CA ALA A 12 10.86 -10.79 -1.60
C ALA A 12 9.52 -10.10 -1.93
N ARG A 13 8.82 -9.52 -0.95
CA ARG A 13 7.57 -8.77 -1.19
C ARG A 13 7.82 -7.42 -1.88
N ILE A 14 8.89 -6.73 -1.50
CA ILE A 14 9.32 -5.49 -2.18
C ILE A 14 9.69 -5.81 -3.64
N ALA A 15 10.47 -6.87 -3.87
CA ALA A 15 10.85 -7.32 -5.20
C ALA A 15 9.63 -7.68 -6.06
N LYS A 16 8.63 -8.37 -5.49
CA LYS A 16 7.35 -8.67 -6.19
C LYS A 16 6.52 -7.44 -6.54
N LEU A 17 6.63 -6.37 -5.74
CA LEU A 17 6.00 -5.08 -6.05
C LEU A 17 6.79 -4.31 -7.13
N ALA A 18 8.06 -4.66 -7.32
CA ALA A 18 9.00 -3.98 -8.19
C ALA A 18 9.02 -4.51 -9.64
N GLU A 19 8.54 -5.72 -9.94
CA GLU A 19 8.72 -6.37 -11.26
C GLU A 19 7.42 -6.85 -11.96
N PRO A 20 7.28 -6.60 -13.28
CA PRO A 20 7.43 -5.33 -13.96
C PRO A 20 6.06 -4.63 -14.01
N ALA A 21 5.78 -3.77 -13.02
CA ALA A 21 4.70 -2.80 -13.15
C ALA A 21 5.21 -1.54 -13.88
N PRO A 22 4.48 -1.00 -14.87
CA PRO A 22 4.90 0.19 -15.60
C PRO A 22 4.88 1.45 -14.72
N ARG A 23 4.06 1.47 -13.66
CA ARG A 23 3.93 2.62 -12.75
C ARG A 23 3.72 2.16 -11.31
N ARG A 24 4.13 3.02 -10.37
CA ARG A 24 4.11 2.77 -8.93
C ARG A 24 3.69 4.01 -8.18
N ILE A 25 3.01 3.84 -7.06
CA ILE A 25 2.54 4.92 -6.19
C ILE A 25 2.56 4.46 -4.74
N ILE A 26 2.82 5.41 -3.84
CA ILE A 26 2.78 5.23 -2.39
C ILE A 26 1.87 6.31 -1.83
N PHE A 27 0.96 5.90 -0.97
CA PHE A 27 0.12 6.82 -0.23
C PHE A 27 -0.04 6.38 1.22
N ASN A 28 -0.31 7.35 2.09
CA ASN A 28 -0.60 7.15 3.49
C ASN A 28 -2.07 7.47 3.75
N VAL A 29 -2.70 6.70 4.63
CA VAL A 29 -4.03 7.00 5.18
C VAL A 29 -3.96 7.06 6.70
N CYS A 30 -4.71 8.00 7.28
CA CYS A 30 -4.80 8.21 8.73
C CYS A 30 -6.25 8.40 9.17
N SER A 31 -6.52 8.07 10.44
CA SER A 31 -7.80 8.31 11.12
C SER A 31 -7.54 8.41 12.62
N SER A 32 -8.35 9.20 13.33
CA SER A 32 -8.40 9.21 14.80
C SER A 32 -8.93 7.90 15.38
N ASN A 33 -9.66 7.12 14.58
CA ASN A 33 -10.18 5.80 14.91
C ASN A 33 -9.34 4.67 14.28
N GLU A 34 -9.56 3.43 14.72
CA GLU A 34 -8.84 2.29 14.16
C GLU A 34 -9.10 2.10 12.65
N LEU A 35 -8.02 2.06 11.86
CA LEU A 35 -8.09 1.80 10.43
C LEU A 35 -8.18 0.30 10.11
N HIS A 36 -9.29 -0.10 9.48
CA HIS A 36 -9.47 -1.44 8.94
C HIS A 36 -8.95 -1.56 7.50
N ILE A 37 -7.66 -1.76 7.34
CA ILE A 37 -7.00 -1.85 6.03
C ILE A 37 -7.58 -2.89 5.06
N ARG A 38 -8.09 -4.02 5.56
CA ARG A 38 -8.78 -5.00 4.70
C ARG A 38 -10.00 -4.38 4.01
N ARG A 39 -10.76 -3.56 4.73
CA ARG A 39 -11.91 -2.82 4.19
C ARG A 39 -11.44 -1.77 3.18
N ILE A 40 -10.38 -1.03 3.49
CA ILE A 40 -9.82 0.01 2.60
C ILE A 40 -9.36 -0.62 1.27
N LEU A 41 -8.58 -1.70 1.32
CA LEU A 41 -8.09 -2.38 0.12
C LEU A 41 -9.21 -3.10 -0.66
N ALA A 42 -10.22 -3.63 0.03
CA ALA A 42 -11.40 -4.20 -0.62
C ALA A 42 -12.17 -3.12 -1.41
N ASN A 43 -12.35 -1.92 -0.82
CA ASN A 43 -12.99 -0.80 -1.50
C ASN A 43 -12.18 -0.34 -2.71
N PHE A 44 -10.86 -0.21 -2.57
CA PHE A 44 -9.98 0.10 -3.70
C PHE A 44 -10.12 -0.93 -4.82
N LYS A 45 -10.01 -2.22 -4.50
CA LYS A 45 -10.14 -3.32 -5.46
C LYS A 45 -11.49 -3.31 -6.17
N GLN A 46 -12.57 -3.10 -5.42
CA GLN A 46 -13.92 -3.03 -5.97
C GLN A 46 -14.09 -1.82 -6.92
N SER A 47 -13.57 -0.66 -6.53
CA SER A 47 -13.64 0.56 -7.34
C SER A 47 -12.86 0.42 -8.65
N VAL A 48 -11.62 -0.09 -8.57
CA VAL A 48 -10.80 -0.38 -9.77
C VAL A 48 -11.52 -1.37 -10.68
N ARG A 49 -12.05 -2.47 -10.13
CA ARG A 49 -12.78 -3.48 -10.92
C ARG A 49 -14.02 -2.91 -11.59
N ARG A 50 -14.77 -2.05 -10.89
CA ARG A 50 -16.00 -1.44 -11.39
C ARG A 50 -15.73 -0.46 -12.54
N ILE A 51 -14.67 0.33 -12.44
CA ILE A 51 -14.41 1.43 -13.39
C ILE A 51 -13.53 0.97 -14.57
N TYR A 52 -12.53 0.12 -14.31
CA TYR A 52 -11.51 -0.24 -15.30
C TYR A 52 -11.50 -1.75 -15.64
N GLY A 53 -12.45 -2.52 -15.12
CA GLY A 53 -12.51 -3.97 -15.34
C GLY A 53 -11.37 -4.73 -14.66
N GLN A 54 -10.94 -5.85 -15.26
CA GLN A 54 -9.85 -6.64 -14.73
C GLN A 54 -8.49 -5.99 -15.03
N GLN A 55 -7.98 -5.21 -14.08
CA GLN A 55 -6.64 -4.63 -14.13
C GLN A 55 -5.68 -5.44 -13.27
N SER A 56 -4.46 -5.66 -13.77
CA SER A 56 -3.38 -6.29 -13.01
C SER A 56 -2.65 -5.25 -12.16
N TYR A 57 -2.54 -5.50 -10.86
CA TYR A 57 -1.76 -4.68 -9.95
C TYR A 57 -1.41 -5.45 -8.68
N ASN A 58 -0.27 -5.10 -8.11
CA ASN A 58 0.20 -5.61 -6.84
C ASN A 58 0.06 -4.53 -5.77
N THR A 59 -0.24 -4.96 -4.55
CA THR A 59 -0.35 -4.06 -3.40
C THR A 59 0.45 -4.60 -2.24
N MET A 60 1.01 -3.68 -1.46
CA MET A 60 1.61 -3.95 -0.17
C MET A 60 1.20 -2.85 0.79
N TRP A 61 1.09 -3.18 2.07
CA TRP A 61 0.81 -2.18 3.09
C TRP A 61 1.47 -2.55 4.42
N PHE A 62 1.64 -1.55 5.27
CA PHE A 62 2.11 -1.70 6.64
C PHE A 62 1.58 -0.53 7.50
N ARG A 63 1.45 -0.78 8.80
CA ARG A 63 0.99 0.21 9.78
C ARG A 63 2.20 0.88 10.43
N CYS A 64 2.27 2.21 10.38
CA CYS A 64 3.34 3.00 10.97
C CYS A 64 3.14 3.20 12.48
N LYS A 65 4.18 3.65 13.19
CA LYS A 65 4.13 3.88 14.65
C LYS A 65 3.08 4.93 15.05
N ASP A 66 2.86 5.92 14.19
CA ASP A 66 1.90 7.00 14.36
C ASP A 66 0.44 6.57 14.12
N GLY A 67 0.19 5.27 13.90
CA GLY A 67 -1.13 4.72 13.62
C GLY A 67 -1.56 4.85 12.15
N SER A 68 -0.79 5.57 11.31
CA SER A 68 -1.07 5.66 9.88
C SER A 68 -0.84 4.32 9.17
N ILE A 69 -1.46 4.15 8.01
CA ILE A 69 -1.22 3.01 7.14
C ILE A 69 -0.64 3.49 5.83
N THR A 70 0.57 3.02 5.52
CA THR A 70 1.18 3.21 4.22
C THR A 70 0.78 2.09 3.29
N VAL A 71 0.36 2.44 2.08
CA VAL A 71 0.02 1.52 1.00
C VAL A 71 0.89 1.84 -0.20
N ALA A 72 1.50 0.81 -0.75
CA ALA A 72 2.29 0.87 -1.96
C ALA A 72 1.61 0.01 -3.04
N ILE A 73 1.37 0.62 -4.20
CA ILE A 73 0.70 -0.02 -5.34
C ILE A 73 1.60 0.04 -6.56
N ALA A 74 1.67 -1.08 -7.26
CA ALA A 74 2.37 -1.22 -8.53
C ALA A 74 1.39 -1.78 -9.56
N GLY A 75 1.13 -1.08 -10.65
CA GLY A 75 0.12 -1.51 -11.61
C GLY A 75 0.08 -0.71 -12.90
N THR A 76 -1.02 -0.86 -13.64
CA THR A 76 -1.27 -0.14 -14.90
C THR A 76 -1.48 1.36 -14.66
N ARG A 77 -1.39 2.17 -15.73
CA ARG A 77 -1.64 3.62 -15.65
C ARG A 77 -3.02 3.95 -15.07
N ALA A 78 -4.04 3.16 -15.44
CA ALA A 78 -5.40 3.36 -14.94
C ALA A 78 -5.50 3.13 -13.42
N VAL A 79 -4.87 2.06 -12.91
CA VAL A 79 -4.85 1.76 -11.48
C VAL A 79 -4.16 2.87 -10.69
N ILE A 80 -3.01 3.35 -11.17
CA ILE A 80 -2.24 4.39 -10.48
C ILE A 80 -2.97 5.73 -10.49
N ALA A 81 -3.51 6.14 -11.64
CA ALA A 81 -4.31 7.36 -11.73
C ALA A 81 -5.57 7.29 -10.85
N HIS A 82 -6.12 6.10 -10.60
CA HIS A 82 -7.29 5.94 -9.75
C HIS A 82 -7.03 6.20 -8.26
N VAL A 83 -5.78 6.15 -7.80
CA VAL A 83 -5.45 6.33 -6.38
C VAL A 83 -5.87 7.72 -5.89
N GLU A 84 -5.65 8.78 -6.68
CA GLU A 84 -6.09 10.13 -6.31
C GLU A 84 -7.60 10.22 -6.06
N LEU A 85 -8.38 9.67 -7.00
CA LEU A 85 -9.83 9.60 -6.90
C LEU A 85 -10.26 8.77 -5.69
N PHE A 86 -9.61 7.64 -5.45
CA PHE A 86 -9.87 6.80 -4.29
C PHE A 86 -9.60 7.54 -2.97
N LEU A 87 -8.51 8.31 -2.88
CA LEU A 87 -8.17 9.09 -1.69
C LEU A 87 -9.17 10.24 -1.45
N ALA A 88 -9.58 10.92 -2.51
CA ALA A 88 -10.62 11.95 -2.42
C ALA A 88 -11.95 11.34 -1.93
N HIS A 89 -12.43 10.27 -2.59
CA HIS A 89 -13.68 9.61 -2.24
C HIS A 89 -13.63 8.97 -0.84
N GLY A 90 -12.50 8.36 -0.47
CA GLY A 90 -12.35 7.71 0.83
C GLY A 90 -12.44 8.70 2.00
N ARG A 91 -11.94 9.93 1.81
CA ARG A 91 -12.14 11.02 2.78
C ARG A 91 -13.60 11.44 2.87
N MET A 92 -14.24 11.67 1.73
CA MET A 92 -15.65 12.09 1.68
C MET A 92 -16.62 11.05 2.25
N SER A 93 -16.32 9.76 2.09
CA SER A 93 -17.15 8.64 2.56
C SER A 93 -16.79 8.13 3.95
N GLY A 94 -15.82 8.76 4.63
CA GLY A 94 -15.41 8.39 5.98
C GLY A 94 -14.67 7.04 6.08
N LEU A 95 -14.07 6.55 4.99
CA LEU A 95 -13.21 5.37 5.02
C LEU A 95 -11.90 5.63 5.80
N PHE A 96 -11.42 6.87 5.74
CA PHE A 96 -10.29 7.41 6.50
C PHE A 96 -10.41 8.95 6.51
N GLU A 97 -9.77 9.61 7.47
CA GLU A 97 -9.85 11.08 7.62
C GLU A 97 -8.87 11.80 6.68
N SER A 98 -7.68 11.22 6.52
CA SER A 98 -6.62 11.77 5.68
C SER A 98 -6.09 10.71 4.72
N GLY A 99 -5.73 11.17 3.53
CA GLY A 99 -5.15 10.38 2.45
C GLY A 99 -4.17 11.24 1.66
N VAL A 100 -2.88 10.93 1.73
CA VAL A 100 -1.82 11.74 1.11
C VAL A 100 -0.96 10.85 0.24
N ILE A 101 -0.79 11.25 -1.02
CA ILE A 101 0.21 10.64 -1.90
C ILE A 101 1.58 11.08 -1.42
N VAL A 102 2.39 10.11 -1.06
CA VAL A 102 3.77 10.33 -0.64
C VAL A 102 4.67 10.36 -1.87
N TYR A 103 4.36 9.54 -2.89
CA TYR A 103 5.11 9.48 -4.13
C TYR A 103 4.28 8.88 -5.27
N GLU A 104 4.42 9.41 -6.49
CA GLU A 104 3.77 8.92 -7.72
C GLU A 104 4.81 8.67 -8.84
N GLY A 105 4.54 7.68 -9.70
CA GLY A 105 5.22 7.54 -10.99
C GLY A 105 6.67 7.07 -10.90
N MET A 106 7.08 6.49 -9.77
CA MET A 106 8.48 6.13 -9.53
C MET A 106 9.00 5.00 -10.42
N GLY A 107 10.25 5.18 -10.87
CA GLY A 107 11.07 4.09 -11.37
C GLY A 107 11.41 3.07 -10.26
N VAL A 108 11.76 1.85 -10.68
CA VAL A 108 11.95 0.68 -9.81
C VAL A 108 12.84 0.99 -8.59
N ARG A 109 14.07 1.49 -8.83
CA ARG A 109 15.07 1.74 -7.78
C ARG A 109 14.62 2.79 -6.76
N SER A 110 14.01 3.89 -7.21
CA SER A 110 13.51 4.95 -6.33
C SER A 110 12.37 4.44 -5.45
N PHE A 111 11.52 3.60 -6.02
CA PHE A 111 10.43 2.97 -5.30
C PHE A 111 10.91 2.00 -4.23
N GLU A 112 11.82 1.09 -4.58
CA GLU A 112 12.44 0.15 -3.63
C GLU A 112 13.12 0.88 -2.46
N ALA A 113 13.90 1.93 -2.77
CA ALA A 113 14.56 2.73 -1.75
C ALA A 113 13.57 3.43 -0.82
N HIS A 114 12.48 3.96 -1.36
CA HIS A 114 11.45 4.65 -0.57
C HIS A 114 10.69 3.68 0.34
N VAL A 115 10.20 2.58 -0.22
CA VAL A 115 9.53 1.51 0.52
C VAL A 115 10.46 0.98 1.61
N GLY A 116 11.73 0.74 1.29
CA GLY A 116 12.74 0.29 2.26
C GLY A 116 12.98 1.29 3.41
N ARG A 117 12.91 2.61 3.16
CA ARG A 117 12.98 3.62 4.22
C ARG A 117 11.77 3.59 5.14
N GLN A 118 10.56 3.55 4.58
CA GLN A 118 9.33 3.54 5.36
C GLN A 118 9.20 2.26 6.20
N LEU A 119 9.64 1.12 5.67
CA LEU A 119 9.67 -0.14 6.40
C LEU A 119 10.65 -0.13 7.59
N ARG A 120 11.72 0.66 7.56
CA ARG A 120 12.60 0.83 8.74
C ARG A 120 11.93 1.61 9.87
N GLN A 121 10.90 2.40 9.56
CA GLN A 121 10.11 3.14 10.55
C GLN A 121 9.02 2.27 11.18
N TYR A 122 8.77 1.08 10.65
CA TYR A 122 7.84 0.09 11.20
C TYR A 122 8.31 -0.42 12.56
N VAL A 123 7.41 -0.49 13.55
CA VAL A 123 7.69 -1.15 14.84
C VAL A 123 6.78 -2.35 14.99
N THR A 124 7.39 -3.53 15.03
CA THR A 124 6.78 -4.75 15.55
C THR A 124 6.73 -4.68 17.07
N THR A 125 5.79 -3.92 17.65
CA THR A 125 5.44 -4.12 19.06
C THR A 125 3.94 -4.29 19.20
N GLN A 126 3.62 -5.55 19.46
CA GLN A 126 2.35 -6.11 19.93
C GLN A 126 1.15 -6.09 18.96
N VAL A 127 0.67 -7.32 18.73
CA VAL A 127 -0.61 -7.76 18.16
C VAL A 127 -0.63 -8.22 16.68
N SER A 128 -1.12 -9.47 16.56
CA SER A 128 -1.70 -10.23 15.45
C SER A 128 -1.74 -9.54 14.08
N HIS A 129 -0.80 -9.94 13.23
CA HIS A 129 -0.82 -9.91 11.77
C HIS A 129 -1.76 -8.89 11.08
N SER A 130 -1.20 -8.08 10.18
CA SER A 130 -1.29 -8.48 8.77
C SER A 130 -0.23 -7.79 7.90
N PHE A 131 0.74 -8.57 7.43
CA PHE A 131 1.45 -8.25 6.21
C PHE A 131 0.59 -8.80 5.07
N GLY A 132 -0.18 -7.95 4.39
CA GLY A 132 -1.08 -8.37 3.31
C GLY A 132 -0.66 -7.82 1.94
N GLY A 133 -0.82 -8.65 0.91
CA GLY A 133 -0.56 -8.31 -0.48
C GLY A 133 -0.69 -9.57 -1.33
N THR A 134 -1.60 -9.56 -2.29
CA THR A 134 -1.81 -10.66 -3.25
C THR A 134 -1.39 -10.19 -4.63
N ASN A 135 -0.79 -11.09 -5.42
CA ASN A 135 -0.96 -11.02 -6.88
C ASN A 135 -2.45 -11.25 -7.17
N PRO A 136 -3.04 -10.57 -8.16
CA PRO A 136 -4.42 -10.83 -8.58
C PRO A 136 -4.65 -12.31 -8.91
#